data_AF-A0A7K0CNR4-F1
#
_entry.id   AF-A0A7K0CNR4-F1
#
_cell.length_a   1.000
_cell.length_b   1.000
_cell.length_c   1.000
_cell.angle_alpha   90.00
_cell.angle_beta   90.00
_cell.angle_gamma   90.00
#
_symmetry.space_group_name_H-M   'P 1'
#
loop_
_entity.id
_entity.type
_entity.pdbx_description
1 polymer ?
#
loop_
_entity_poly.entity_id
_entity_poly.type
_entity_poly.pdbx_seq_one_letter_code
_entity_poly.pdbx_strand_id
1 'polypeptide(L)'
;MDKQTSETTHDDPATGPDAMRWTPEPTNPTSIFGPVIDTYTRADALRDGVLIEADPALCREAGLLAPVALTAAAWADCVAWDDADNERKGTVQDETGRLWDVLYLTRFAVRRAGVHADRVPVELYRVPREGRARSARRTYLAAVAGLGDTGELVITVMLPDED
;
A
#
# COMPACT_ATOMS: atom_id res chain seq x y z
N MET A 1 -47.78 37.89 59.44
CA MET A 1 -48.32 38.49 58.21
C MET A 1 -48.17 37.46 57.11
N ASP A 2 -49.29 36.87 56.73
CA ASP A 2 -49.45 35.90 55.66
C ASP A 2 -48.90 36.41 54.32
N LYS A 3 -48.32 35.51 53.53
CA LYS A 3 -48.71 35.31 52.13
C LYS A 3 -48.36 33.90 51.69
N GLN A 4 -49.43 33.18 51.40
CA GLN A 4 -49.51 31.89 50.72
C GLN A 4 -49.44 32.10 49.18
N THR A 5 -49.52 30.99 48.44
CA THR A 5 -49.60 30.82 46.95
C THR A 5 -48.25 30.90 46.20
N SER A 6 -47.80 29.93 45.39
CA SER A 6 -48.45 28.76 44.78
C SER A 6 -47.42 27.71 44.34
N GLU A 7 -47.83 26.44 44.36
CA GLU A 7 -47.24 25.29 43.66
C GLU A 7 -47.01 25.54 42.16
N THR A 8 -45.96 24.92 41.61
CA THR A 8 -46.13 24.10 40.39
C THR A 8 -45.19 22.90 40.47
N THR A 9 -45.81 21.73 40.55
CA THR A 9 -45.24 20.39 40.63
C THR A 9 -44.64 19.97 39.28
N HIS A 10 -43.46 19.34 39.30
CA HIS A 10 -43.10 18.35 38.28
C HIS A 10 -42.28 17.23 38.93
N ASP A 11 -43.00 16.22 39.41
CA ASP A 11 -42.59 14.81 39.42
C ASP A 11 -42.15 14.43 37.98
N ASP A 12 -41.21 13.54 37.68
CA ASP A 12 -40.86 12.28 38.35
C ASP A 12 -39.58 11.68 37.68
N PRO A 13 -39.20 10.38 37.81
CA PRO A 13 -37.91 9.97 38.35
C PRO A 13 -37.10 9.13 37.34
N ALA A 14 -35.85 8.77 37.68
CA ALA A 14 -35.28 7.44 37.39
C ALA A 14 -33.81 7.40 37.77
N THR A 15 -33.55 7.01 39.02
CA THR A 15 -32.30 6.39 39.43
C THR A 15 -32.54 4.88 39.42
N GLY A 16 -32.07 4.17 38.39
CA GLY A 16 -32.19 2.72 38.25
C GLY A 16 -30.91 2.12 37.64
N PRO A 17 -30.39 0.98 38.16
CA PRO A 17 -29.12 0.42 37.75
C PRO A 17 -29.32 -0.57 36.59
N ASP A 18 -29.38 -0.08 35.37
CA ASP A 18 -29.19 -0.94 34.20
C ASP A 18 -28.38 -0.17 33.17
N ALA A 19 -27.07 -0.45 33.16
CA ALA A 19 -26.13 0.17 32.25
C ALA A 19 -26.53 -0.19 30.83
N MET A 20 -27.06 0.80 30.12
CA MET A 20 -27.35 0.78 28.69
C MET A 20 -26.07 0.41 27.92
N ARG A 21 -25.85 -0.90 27.72
CA ARG A 21 -24.79 -1.41 26.85
C ARG A 21 -25.18 -1.04 25.43
N TRP A 22 -24.70 0.11 24.97
CA TRP A 22 -24.79 0.51 23.57
C TRP A 22 -24.07 -0.55 22.72
N THR A 23 -24.84 -1.42 22.07
CA THR A 23 -24.38 -2.23 20.95
C THR A 23 -24.70 -1.45 19.68
N PRO A 24 -23.70 -0.91 18.97
CA PRO A 24 -23.97 -0.37 17.65
C PRO A 24 -24.53 -1.50 16.78
N GLU A 25 -25.67 -1.25 16.15
CA GLU A 25 -26.13 -2.05 15.01
C GLU A 25 -24.98 -2.16 14.00
N PRO A 26 -24.65 -3.36 13.49
CA PRO A 26 -23.64 -3.50 12.46
C PRO A 26 -24.12 -2.74 11.23
N THR A 27 -23.57 -1.55 11.01
CA THR A 27 -23.83 -0.76 9.81
C THR A 27 -23.31 -1.55 8.61
N ASN A 28 -24.21 -2.25 7.94
CA ASN A 28 -23.93 -2.88 6.66
C ASN A 28 -23.64 -1.77 5.64
N PRO A 29 -22.40 -1.62 5.14
CA PRO A 29 -22.03 -0.53 4.23
C PRO A 29 -22.85 -0.55 2.92
N THR A 30 -23.38 -1.72 2.56
CA THR A 30 -24.29 -1.93 1.42
C THR A 30 -25.60 -1.13 1.53
N SER A 31 -25.99 -0.71 2.74
CA SER A 31 -27.22 0.06 2.99
C SER A 31 -27.15 1.49 2.45
N ILE A 32 -25.94 2.09 2.39
CA ILE A 32 -25.74 3.49 2.00
C ILE A 32 -25.37 3.62 0.51
N PHE A 33 -24.58 2.68 -0.02
CA PHE A 33 -24.01 2.78 -1.37
C PHE A 33 -24.62 1.79 -2.38
N GLY A 34 -25.57 0.94 -1.97
CA GLY A 34 -26.10 -0.15 -2.79
C GLY A 34 -25.13 -1.33 -2.90
N PRO A 35 -25.48 -2.36 -3.69
CA PRO A 35 -24.61 -3.53 -3.90
C PRO A 35 -23.32 -3.12 -4.63
N VAL A 36 -22.19 -3.69 -4.20
CA VAL A 36 -20.92 -3.57 -4.93
C VAL A 36 -21.12 -4.08 -6.36
N ILE A 37 -20.81 -3.24 -7.34
CA ILE A 37 -21.08 -3.52 -8.76
C ILE A 37 -19.95 -4.35 -9.37
N ASP A 38 -18.72 -4.12 -8.93
CA ASP A 38 -17.53 -4.87 -9.31
C ASP A 38 -16.42 -4.67 -8.26
N THR A 39 -15.59 -5.69 -8.04
CA THR A 39 -14.43 -5.61 -7.14
C THR A 39 -13.19 -5.97 -7.95
N TYR A 40 -12.30 -4.99 -8.14
CA TYR A 40 -11.02 -5.23 -8.80
C TYR A 40 -10.00 -5.76 -7.78
N THR A 41 -9.60 -7.02 -7.93
CA THR A 41 -8.73 -7.70 -6.97
C THR A 41 -7.24 -7.53 -7.32
N ARG A 42 -6.35 -7.83 -6.37
CA ARG A 42 -4.90 -7.90 -6.64
C ARG A 42 -4.60 -8.98 -7.68
N ALA A 43 -5.27 -10.14 -7.59
CA ALA A 43 -5.15 -11.20 -8.58
C ALA A 43 -5.54 -10.72 -9.99
N ASP A 44 -6.57 -9.87 -10.11
CA ASP A 44 -6.92 -9.24 -11.38
C ASP A 44 -5.82 -8.30 -11.88
N ALA A 45 -5.28 -7.46 -11.00
CA ALA A 45 -4.18 -6.56 -11.35
C ALA A 45 -2.91 -7.30 -11.81
N LEU A 46 -2.60 -8.44 -11.19
CA LEU A 46 -1.50 -9.32 -11.61
C LEU A 46 -1.79 -9.98 -12.96
N ARG A 47 -3.01 -10.50 -13.14
CA ARG A 47 -3.48 -11.14 -14.38
C ARG A 47 -3.45 -10.17 -15.57
N ASP A 48 -3.84 -8.93 -15.36
CA ASP A 48 -3.87 -7.88 -16.38
C ASP A 48 -2.49 -7.23 -16.61
N GLY A 49 -1.48 -7.58 -15.82
CA GLY A 49 -0.12 -7.04 -15.92
C GLY A 49 0.02 -5.61 -15.40
N VAL A 50 -0.99 -5.07 -14.71
CA VAL A 50 -0.91 -3.78 -14.00
C VAL A 50 0.08 -3.88 -12.84
N LEU A 51 0.06 -5.04 -12.16
CA LEU A 51 1.08 -5.44 -11.20
C LEU A 51 1.92 -6.58 -11.79
N ILE A 52 3.21 -6.55 -11.49
CA ILE A 52 4.17 -7.59 -11.84
C ILE A 52 4.71 -8.16 -10.53
N GLU A 53 4.45 -9.45 -10.28
CA GLU A 53 4.93 -10.12 -9.08
C GLU A 53 6.46 -10.27 -9.12
N ALA A 54 7.12 -9.89 -8.03
CA ALA A 54 8.55 -10.13 -7.88
C ALA A 54 8.81 -11.59 -7.50
N ASP A 55 9.96 -12.12 -7.92
CA ASP A 55 10.35 -13.50 -7.58
C ASP A 55 10.29 -13.73 -6.04
N PRO A 56 9.49 -14.70 -5.55
CA PRO A 56 9.33 -14.92 -4.12
C PRO A 56 10.61 -15.38 -3.39
N ALA A 57 11.53 -16.06 -4.08
CA ALA A 57 12.80 -16.47 -3.51
C ALA A 57 13.74 -15.27 -3.33
N LEU A 58 13.83 -14.38 -4.32
CA LEU A 58 14.59 -13.12 -4.21
C LEU A 58 14.01 -12.21 -3.13
N CYS A 59 12.68 -12.10 -3.04
CA CYS A 59 12.05 -11.32 -1.96
C CYS A 59 12.46 -11.83 -0.59
N ARG A 60 12.42 -13.16 -0.39
CA ARG A 60 12.83 -13.81 0.86
C ARG A 60 14.32 -13.60 1.16
N GLU A 61 15.18 -13.68 0.15
CA GLU A 61 16.62 -13.47 0.31
C GLU A 61 16.95 -12.01 0.65
N ALA A 62 16.24 -11.04 0.06
CA ALA A 62 16.27 -9.63 0.50
C ALA A 62 15.62 -9.42 1.90
N GLY A 63 14.92 -10.45 2.39
CA GLY A 63 14.23 -10.53 3.68
C GLY A 63 12.94 -9.71 3.76
N LEU A 64 12.26 -9.55 2.64
CA LEU A 64 10.86 -9.17 2.55
C LEU A 64 10.02 -10.45 2.62
N LEU A 65 9.26 -10.63 3.71
CA LEU A 65 8.49 -11.85 3.96
C LEU A 65 7.06 -11.79 3.39
N ALA A 66 6.53 -10.58 3.18
CA ALA A 66 5.27 -10.38 2.49
C ALA A 66 5.47 -10.52 0.96
N PRO A 67 4.47 -11.00 0.21
CA PRO A 67 4.48 -10.93 -1.25
C PRO A 67 4.73 -9.50 -1.73
N VAL A 68 5.61 -9.35 -2.72
CA VAL A 68 5.97 -8.06 -3.31
C VAL A 68 5.55 -8.05 -4.76
N ALA A 69 4.87 -6.97 -5.19
CA ALA A 69 4.68 -6.69 -6.60
C ALA A 69 5.13 -5.27 -6.92
N LEU A 70 5.54 -5.04 -8.17
CA LEU A 70 5.79 -3.70 -8.70
C LEU A 70 4.65 -3.31 -9.63
N THR A 71 4.32 -2.02 -9.73
CA THR A 71 3.51 -1.54 -10.86
C THR A 71 4.26 -1.77 -12.17
N ALA A 72 3.53 -1.93 -13.27
CA ALA A 72 4.12 -2.08 -14.60
C ALA A 72 5.09 -0.94 -14.94
N ALA A 73 4.75 0.29 -14.54
CA ALA A 73 5.59 1.46 -14.77
C ALA A 73 6.88 1.42 -13.93
N ALA A 74 6.79 1.09 -12.64
CA ALA A 74 7.97 0.93 -11.79
C ALA A 74 8.89 -0.21 -12.27
N TRP A 75 8.31 -1.33 -12.71
CA TRP A 75 9.06 -2.44 -13.29
C TRP A 75 9.77 -2.02 -14.58
N ALA A 76 9.06 -1.42 -15.53
CA ALA A 76 9.63 -1.00 -16.81
C ALA A 76 10.77 0.02 -16.64
N ASP A 77 10.65 0.89 -15.64
CA ASP A 77 11.62 1.95 -15.39
C ASP A 77 12.86 1.42 -14.63
N CYS A 78 12.66 0.60 -13.60
CA CYS A 78 13.72 0.20 -12.66
C CYS A 78 14.27 -1.20 -12.89
N VAL A 79 13.44 -2.17 -13.27
CA VAL A 79 13.81 -3.59 -13.29
C VAL A 79 14.08 -4.09 -14.70
N ALA A 80 13.13 -3.89 -15.62
CA ALA A 80 13.16 -4.46 -16.95
C ALA A 80 14.46 -4.17 -17.69
N TRP A 81 15.14 -5.23 -18.15
CA TRP A 81 16.40 -5.11 -18.85
C TRP A 81 16.71 -6.36 -19.68
N ASP A 82 17.07 -6.16 -20.94
CA ASP A 82 17.43 -7.25 -21.86
C ASP A 82 18.78 -7.03 -22.56
N ASP A 83 19.18 -7.98 -23.41
CA ASP A 83 20.44 -7.90 -24.15
C ASP A 83 20.47 -6.72 -25.14
N ALA A 84 19.34 -6.35 -25.73
CA ALA A 84 19.25 -5.21 -26.62
C ALA A 84 19.46 -3.88 -25.86
N ASP A 85 19.02 -3.81 -24.61
CA ASP A 85 19.33 -2.71 -23.70
C ASP A 85 20.84 -2.62 -23.43
N ASN A 86 21.49 -3.76 -23.16
CA ASN A 86 22.94 -3.82 -22.96
C ASN A 86 23.71 -3.32 -24.19
N GLU A 87 23.35 -3.77 -25.40
CA GLU A 87 23.97 -3.32 -26.65
C GLU A 87 23.79 -1.81 -26.86
N ARG A 88 22.57 -1.31 -26.69
CA ARG A 88 22.24 0.11 -26.90
C ARG A 88 22.95 1.02 -25.90
N LYS A 89 23.05 0.57 -24.64
CA LYS A 89 23.61 1.36 -23.53
C LYS A 89 25.11 1.15 -23.35
N GLY A 90 25.68 0.09 -23.90
CA GLY A 90 27.08 -0.29 -23.67
C GLY A 90 27.33 -0.69 -22.22
N THR A 91 26.38 -1.39 -21.60
CA THR A 91 26.44 -1.84 -20.21
C THR A 91 26.40 -3.37 -20.12
N VAL A 92 26.69 -3.92 -18.95
CA VAL A 92 26.45 -5.33 -18.63
C VAL A 92 25.60 -5.34 -17.36
N GLN A 93 24.28 -5.33 -17.56
CA GLN A 93 23.30 -5.45 -16.49
C GLN A 93 22.32 -6.58 -16.81
N ASP A 94 21.72 -7.11 -15.75
CA ASP A 94 20.72 -8.18 -15.82
C ASP A 94 19.47 -7.78 -15.03
N GLU A 95 18.30 -8.23 -15.50
CA GLU A 95 17.01 -7.90 -14.89
C GLU A 95 16.92 -8.37 -13.43
N THR A 96 17.47 -9.55 -13.12
CA THR A 96 17.50 -10.14 -11.78
C THR A 96 18.26 -9.26 -10.79
N GLY A 97 19.47 -8.79 -11.15
CA GLY A 97 20.29 -7.91 -10.34
C GLY A 97 19.64 -6.54 -10.14
N ARG A 98 18.92 -6.05 -11.14
CA ARG A 98 18.14 -4.80 -11.01
C ARG A 98 16.92 -4.97 -10.10
N LEU A 99 16.22 -6.10 -10.18
CA LEU A 99 15.14 -6.44 -9.24
C LEU A 99 15.71 -6.55 -7.82
N TRP A 100 16.86 -7.18 -7.66
CA TRP A 100 17.55 -7.30 -6.38
C TRP A 100 17.83 -5.95 -5.74
N ASP A 101 18.35 -4.97 -6.50
CA ASP A 101 18.58 -3.61 -6.01
C ASP A 101 17.28 -2.97 -5.48
N VAL A 102 16.17 -3.10 -6.21
CA VAL A 102 14.86 -2.57 -5.79
C VAL A 102 14.40 -3.24 -4.49
N LEU A 103 14.44 -4.57 -4.40
CA LEU A 103 13.98 -5.31 -3.23
C LEU A 103 14.85 -5.01 -2.00
N TYR A 104 16.17 -5.00 -2.17
CA TYR A 104 17.11 -4.70 -1.11
C TYR A 104 16.90 -3.28 -0.57
N LEU A 105 16.86 -2.27 -1.44
CA LEU A 105 16.66 -0.88 -1.00
C LEU A 105 15.26 -0.65 -0.41
N THR A 106 14.24 -1.34 -0.92
CA THR A 106 12.90 -1.34 -0.33
C THR A 106 12.94 -1.86 1.11
N ARG A 107 13.64 -2.98 1.35
CA ARG A 107 13.82 -3.51 2.71
C ARG A 107 14.45 -2.49 3.65
N PHE A 108 15.52 -1.80 3.23
CA PHE A 108 16.16 -0.78 4.05
C PHE A 108 15.23 0.40 4.34
N ALA A 109 14.51 0.88 3.32
CA ALA A 109 13.57 1.98 3.45
C ALA A 109 12.45 1.64 4.43
N VAL A 110 11.81 0.47 4.28
CA VAL A 110 10.72 0.02 5.17
C VAL A 110 11.20 -0.16 6.61
N ARG A 111 12.41 -0.70 6.83
CA ARG A 111 12.96 -0.84 8.19
C ARG A 111 13.26 0.50 8.86
N ARG A 112 13.56 1.53 8.08
CA ARG A 112 13.83 2.88 8.57
C ARG A 112 12.54 3.68 8.76
N ALA A 113 11.49 3.35 8.01
CA ALA A 113 10.19 3.96 8.16
C ALA A 113 9.61 3.65 9.55
N GLY A 114 8.97 4.65 10.15
CA GLY A 114 8.23 4.46 11.40
C GLY A 114 6.93 3.67 11.19
N VAL A 115 6.28 3.31 12.29
CA VAL A 115 5.08 2.45 12.32
C VAL A 115 3.83 3.09 11.67
N HIS A 116 3.90 4.35 11.24
CA HIS A 116 2.77 5.14 10.72
C HIS A 116 3.03 5.73 9.32
N ALA A 117 3.94 5.13 8.55
CA ALA A 117 4.18 5.58 7.18
C ALA A 117 3.20 4.89 6.23
N ASP A 118 2.25 5.65 5.69
CA ASP A 118 1.30 5.16 4.67
C ASP A 118 2.01 4.83 3.35
N ARG A 119 3.09 5.57 3.05
CA ARG A 119 3.94 5.39 1.88
C ARG A 119 5.39 5.60 2.25
N VAL A 120 6.25 4.65 1.89
CA VAL A 120 7.68 4.66 2.23
C VAL A 120 8.51 4.99 0.97
N PRO A 121 9.19 6.14 0.92
CA PRO A 121 10.08 6.46 -0.19
C PRO A 121 11.27 5.51 -0.25
N VAL A 122 11.54 4.98 -1.45
CA VAL A 122 12.70 4.13 -1.76
C VAL A 122 13.58 4.86 -2.75
N GLU A 123 14.79 5.24 -2.32
CA GLU A 123 15.79 5.87 -3.19
C GLU A 123 16.71 4.81 -3.79
N LEU A 124 16.92 4.87 -5.11
CA LEU A 124 17.87 4.01 -5.82
C LEU A 124 18.55 4.72 -6.99
N TYR A 125 19.67 4.16 -7.45
CA TYR A 125 20.38 4.61 -8.64
C TYR A 125 20.29 3.54 -9.70
N ARG A 126 19.77 3.88 -10.87
CA ARG A 126 19.63 2.94 -11.99
C ARG A 126 20.03 3.61 -13.30
N VAL A 127 20.50 2.84 -14.27
CA VAL A 127 20.66 3.35 -15.64
C VAL A 127 19.27 3.39 -16.29
N PRO A 128 18.74 4.57 -16.69
CA PRO A 128 17.42 4.64 -17.30
C PRO A 128 17.36 3.77 -18.55
N ARG A 129 16.37 2.87 -18.61
CA ARG A 129 16.14 2.03 -19.78
C ARG A 129 15.87 2.93 -20.98
N GLU A 130 14.96 3.87 -20.85
CA GLU A 130 14.65 4.81 -21.91
C GLU A 130 15.73 5.89 -22.15
N GLY A 131 15.67 6.49 -23.33
CA GLY A 131 16.53 7.61 -23.72
C GLY A 131 18.02 7.25 -23.91
N ARG A 132 18.87 8.28 -23.90
CA ARG A 132 20.32 8.16 -24.23
C ARG A 132 21.26 8.10 -23.02
N ALA A 133 20.72 8.16 -21.80
CA ALA A 133 21.53 8.09 -20.59
C ALA A 133 22.22 6.72 -20.47
N ARG A 134 23.52 6.72 -20.16
CA ARG A 134 24.34 5.51 -19.96
C ARG A 134 24.93 5.41 -18.55
N SER A 135 24.80 6.46 -17.75
CA SER A 135 25.22 6.48 -16.35
C SER A 135 24.02 6.27 -15.43
N ALA A 136 24.28 5.72 -14.25
CA ALA A 136 23.26 5.59 -13.22
C ALA A 136 22.72 6.97 -12.81
N ARG A 137 21.40 7.06 -12.66
CA ARG A 137 20.70 8.25 -12.20
C ARG A 137 19.86 7.90 -10.99
N ARG A 138 19.83 8.83 -10.05
CA ARG A 138 18.94 8.73 -8.90
C ARG A 138 17.49 8.75 -9.37
N THR A 139 16.69 7.87 -8.82
CA THR A 139 15.24 7.87 -8.93
C THR A 139 14.62 7.51 -7.57
N TYR A 140 13.31 7.70 -7.46
CA TYR A 140 12.53 7.36 -6.29
C TYR A 140 11.41 6.41 -6.70
N LEU A 141 11.13 5.46 -5.81
CA LEU A 141 9.93 4.64 -5.81
C LEU A 141 9.20 4.86 -4.48
N ALA A 142 7.98 4.36 -4.40
CA ALA A 142 7.16 4.33 -3.21
C ALA A 142 6.82 2.87 -2.89
N ALA A 143 7.07 2.44 -1.66
CA ALA A 143 6.59 1.17 -1.14
C ALA A 143 5.36 1.41 -0.25
N VAL A 144 4.28 0.69 -0.55
CA VAL A 144 3.01 0.75 0.19
C VAL A 144 2.70 -0.66 0.71
N ALA A 145 2.32 -0.73 1.98
CA ALA A 145 1.84 -1.96 2.60
C ALA A 145 0.30 -1.95 2.61
N GLY A 146 -0.33 -3.06 2.24
CA GLY A 146 -1.78 -3.18 2.16
C GLY A 146 -2.27 -4.60 2.40
N LEU A 147 -3.60 -4.76 2.36
CA LEU A 147 -4.27 -6.06 2.41
C LEU A 147 -4.36 -6.64 0.99
N GLY A 148 -3.95 -7.89 0.82
CA GLY A 148 -4.20 -8.67 -0.38
C GLY A 148 -5.61 -9.29 -0.39
N ASP A 149 -5.87 -10.13 -1.38
CA ASP A 149 -7.22 -10.65 -1.66
C ASP A 149 -7.76 -11.56 -0.56
N THR A 150 -6.88 -12.14 0.26
CA THR A 150 -7.24 -12.98 1.42
C THR A 150 -7.01 -12.28 2.76
N GLY A 151 -6.71 -10.97 2.75
CA GLY A 151 -6.38 -10.19 3.94
C GLY A 151 -4.93 -10.36 4.41
N GLU A 152 -4.08 -11.03 3.63
CA GLU A 152 -2.66 -11.13 3.88
C GLU A 152 -1.95 -9.79 3.67
N LEU A 153 -0.86 -9.56 4.39
CA LEU A 153 -0.01 -8.38 4.15
C LEU A 153 0.68 -8.53 2.80
N VAL A 154 0.54 -7.54 1.93
CA VAL A 154 1.28 -7.41 0.67
C VAL A 154 2.03 -6.09 0.62
N ILE A 155 3.11 -6.06 -0.16
CA ILE A 155 3.88 -4.84 -0.46
C ILE A 155 3.76 -4.56 -1.95
N THR A 156 3.37 -3.34 -2.29
CA THR A 156 3.39 -2.83 -3.66
C THR A 156 4.45 -1.74 -3.77
N VAL A 157 5.35 -1.88 -4.76
CA VAL A 157 6.36 -0.88 -5.09
C VAL A 157 5.97 -0.18 -6.38
N MET A 158 5.84 1.14 -6.34
CA MET A 158 5.27 1.94 -7.42
C MET A 158 6.09 3.21 -7.67
N LEU A 159 5.84 3.92 -8.76
CA LEU A 159 6.36 5.27 -8.95
C LEU A 159 5.77 6.21 -7.89
N PRO A 160 6.48 7.28 -7.50
CA PRO A 160 6.08 8.13 -6.39
C PRO A 160 4.75 8.86 -6.62
N ASP A 161 4.40 9.09 -7.89
CA ASP A 161 3.22 9.85 -8.33
C ASP A 161 2.06 8.93 -8.78
N GLU A 162 2.21 7.61 -8.68
CA GLU A 162 1.09 6.67 -8.88
C GLU A 162 0.24 6.61 -7.60
N ASP A 163 -1.08 6.49 -7.73
CA ASP A 163 -2.03 6.33 -6.61
C ASP A 163 -2.49 4.88 -6.45
#